data_AF-A0A6G7P450-F1
#
_entry.id   AF-A0A6G7P450-F1
#
_cell.length_a   1.000
_cell.length_b   1.000
_cell.length_c   1.000
_cell.angle_alpha   90.00
_cell.angle_beta   90.00
_cell.angle_gamma   90.00
#
_symmetry.space_group_name_H-M   'P 1'
#
loop_
_entity.id
_entity.type
_entity.pdbx_description
1 polymer ?
#
loop_
_entity_poly.entity_id
_entity_poly.type
_entity_poly.pdbx_seq_one_letter_code
_entity_poly.pdbx_strand_id
1 'polypeptide(L)' 'MPPPHGFTYETHRDGSVRITHHGHTATTLRGPRAETFLTEVANGDAQLVMARWTGNYRRGTERTARAHPRNRR' A
#
# COMPACT_ATOMS: atom_id res chain seq x y z
N MET A 1 9.58 -1.24 -18.56
CA MET A 1 8.61 -0.24 -18.06
C MET A 1 9.38 0.74 -17.18
N PRO A 2 9.10 2.04 -17.22
CA PRO A 2 9.69 2.99 -16.28
C PRO A 2 9.34 2.59 -14.84
N PRO A 3 10.23 2.84 -13.86
CA PRO A 3 9.91 2.58 -12.47
C PRO A 3 8.69 3.40 -12.06
N PRO A 4 7.78 2.86 -11.23
CA PRO A 4 6.69 3.64 -10.69
C PRO A 4 7.25 4.82 -9.90
N HIS A 5 6.68 5.99 -10.14
CA HIS A 5 7.10 7.24 -9.52
C HIS A 5 5.88 8.14 -9.36
N GLY A 6 6.01 9.21 -8.57
CA GLY A 6 4.93 10.17 -8.37
C GLY A 6 3.84 9.70 -7.41
N PHE A 7 4.05 8.59 -6.68
CA PHE A 7 3.19 8.18 -5.59
C PHE A 7 3.57 8.91 -4.29
N THR A 8 2.57 9.36 -3.55
CA THR A 8 2.74 9.84 -2.19
C THR A 8 1.62 9.27 -1.33
N TYR A 9 1.85 9.19 -0.01
CA TYR A 9 0.82 8.80 0.93
C TYR A 9 0.79 9.75 2.11
N GLU A 10 -0.38 9.89 2.71
CA GLU A 10 -0.59 10.67 3.92
C GLU A 10 -1.34 9.81 4.94
N THR A 11 -0.83 9.80 6.16
CA THR A 11 -1.51 9.21 7.31
C THR A 11 -2.43 10.25 7.95
N HIS A 12 -3.64 9.84 8.28
CA HIS A 12 -4.61 10.66 8.98
C HIS A 12 -4.76 10.19 10.43
N ARG A 13 -5.18 11.11 11.31
CA ARG A 13 -5.36 10.85 12.75
C ARG A 13 -6.39 9.78 13.08
N ASP A 14 -7.29 9.49 12.14
CA ASP A 14 -8.30 8.42 12.24
C ASP A 14 -7.73 7.03 11.91
N GLY A 15 -6.43 6.94 11.63
CA GLY A 15 -5.77 5.69 11.22
C GLY A 15 -5.99 5.34 9.75
N SER A 16 -6.53 6.25 8.95
CA SER A 16 -6.62 6.07 7.50
C SER A 16 -5.34 6.53 6.80
N VAL A 17 -5.06 5.93 5.64
CA VAL A 17 -3.96 6.29 4.76
C VAL A 17 -4.50 6.65 3.40
N ARG A 18 -4.27 7.88 2.95
CA ARG A 18 -4.61 8.31 1.60
C ARG A 18 -3.39 8.17 0.72
N ILE A 19 -3.51 7.45 -0.40
CA ILE A 19 -2.46 7.33 -1.40
C ILE A 19 -2.86 8.20 -2.58
N THR A 20 -1.95 9.04 -3.05
CA THR A 20 -2.11 9.87 -4.25
C THR A 20 -1.04 9.53 -5.28
N HIS A 21 -1.38 9.69 -6.55
CA HIS A 21 -0.49 9.50 -7.69
C HIS A 21 -0.57 10.75 -8.57
N HIS A 22 0.55 11.46 -8.74
CA HIS A 22 0.61 12.73 -9.47
C HIS A 22 -0.47 13.75 -9.03
N GLY A 23 -0.72 13.84 -7.72
CA GLY A 23 -1.70 14.79 -7.16
C GLY A 23 -3.15 14.32 -7.20
N HIS A 24 -3.45 13.16 -7.78
CA HIS A 24 -4.79 12.57 -7.79
C HIS A 24 -4.92 11.49 -6.72
N THR A 25 -5.99 11.51 -5.93
CA THR A 25 -6.28 10.44 -4.97
C THR A 25 -6.46 9.11 -5.70
N ALA A 26 -5.55 8.17 -5.45
CA ALA A 26 -5.58 6.86 -6.06
C ALA A 26 -6.43 5.89 -5.22
N THR A 27 -6.22 5.88 -3.90
CA THR A 27 -7.04 5.08 -2.97
C THR A 27 -6.92 5.59 -1.54
N THR A 28 -7.84 5.15 -0.67
CA THR A 28 -7.77 5.38 0.78
C THR A 28 -7.89 4.06 1.51
N LEU A 29 -6.88 3.74 2.31
CA LEU A 29 -6.80 2.54 3.13
C LEU A 29 -7.25 2.88 4.56
N ARG A 30 -7.91 1.94 5.23
CA ARG A 30 -8.39 2.12 6.60
C ARG A 30 -8.19 0.86 7.42
N GLY A 31 -8.03 1.04 8.74
CA GLY A 31 -7.91 -0.04 9.70
C GLY A 31 -6.75 -0.99 9.35
N PRO A 32 -6.93 -2.32 9.40
CA PRO A 32 -5.84 -3.27 9.19
C PRO A 32 -5.11 -3.12 7.85
N ARG A 33 -5.80 -2.65 6.80
CA ARG A 33 -5.17 -2.42 5.48
C ARG A 33 -4.17 -1.28 5.51
N ALA A 34 -4.47 -0.22 6.26
CA ALA A 34 -3.58 0.92 6.44
C ALA A 34 -2.30 0.49 7.18
N GLU A 35 -2.43 -0.28 8.26
CA GLU A 35 -1.28 -0.84 8.99
C GLU A 35 -0.40 -1.72 8.11
N THR A 36 -1.00 -2.63 7.34
CA THR A 36 -0.26 -3.51 6.42
C THR A 36 0.48 -2.70 5.36
N PHE A 37 -0.16 -1.70 4.78
CA PHE A 37 0.47 -0.81 3.80
C PHE A 37 1.67 -0.08 4.40
N LEU A 38 1.53 0.53 5.58
CA LEU A 38 2.62 1.23 6.25
C LEU A 38 3.79 0.30 6.55
N THR A 39 3.51 -0.94 6.93
CA THR A 39 4.53 -1.96 7.15
C THR A 39 5.24 -2.34 5.84
N GLU A 40 4.51 -2.55 4.75
CA GLU A 40 5.11 -2.86 3.44
C GLU A 40 5.97 -1.70 2.92
N VAL A 41 5.51 -0.46 3.06
CA VAL A 41 6.26 0.76 2.68
C VAL A 41 7.52 0.93 3.53
N ALA A 42 7.46 0.65 4.83
CA ALA A 42 8.62 0.77 5.72
C ALA A 42 9.70 -0.29 5.44
N ASN A 43 9.31 -1.47 4.94
CA ASN A 43 10.23 -2.59 4.67
C ASN A 43 10.68 -2.69 3.21
N GLY A 44 10.18 -1.84 2.32
CA GLY A 44 10.39 -1.96 0.89
C GLY A 44 10.47 -0.62 0.17
N ASP A 45 10.44 -0.66 -1.15
CA ASP A 45 10.38 0.54 -1.97
C ASP A 45 8.96 1.12 -1.95
N ALA A 46 8.84 2.32 -1.38
CA ALA A 46 7.58 3.01 -1.19
C ALA A 46 6.81 3.19 -2.51
N GLN A 47 7.48 3.53 -3.62
CA GLN A 47 6.85 3.75 -4.91
C GLN A 47 6.32 2.44 -5.50
N LEU A 48 7.11 1.36 -5.42
CA LEU A 48 6.69 0.03 -5.88
C LEU A 48 5.51 -0.51 -5.05
N VAL A 49 5.55 -0.34 -3.73
CA VAL A 49 4.44 -0.74 -2.84
C VAL A 49 3.19 0.07 -3.16
N MET A 50 3.28 1.39 -3.26
CA MET A 50 2.13 2.24 -3.60
C MET A 50 1.54 1.86 -4.96
N ALA A 51 2.38 1.70 -6.00
CA ALA A 51 1.93 1.27 -7.32
C ALA A 51 1.22 -0.09 -7.29
N ARG A 52 1.70 -1.04 -6.49
CA ARG A 52 1.05 -2.34 -6.29
C ARG A 52 -0.31 -2.22 -5.59
N TRP A 53 -0.43 -1.35 -4.61
CA TRP A 53 -1.68 -1.12 -3.88
C TRP A 53 -2.72 -0.34 -4.70
N THR A 54 -2.29 0.58 -5.56
CA THR A 54 -3.18 1.39 -6.41
C THR A 54 -3.47 0.76 -7.76
N GLY A 55 -2.55 -0.06 -8.29
CA GLY A 55 -2.52 -0.56 -9.66
C GLY A 55 -3.37 -1.80 -9.94
N ASN A 56 -4.59 -1.89 -9.39
CA ASN A 56 -5.53 -3.00 -9.59
C ASN A 56 -5.17 -4.27 -8.79
N TYR A 57 -5.62 -4.32 -7.52
CA TYR A 57 -5.52 -5.46 -6.59
C TYR A 57 -6.20 -6.77 -7.10
N ARG A 58 -6.58 -6.87 -8.38
CA ARG A 58 -7.50 -7.92 -8.87
C ARG A 58 -6.85 -9.26 -9.22
N ARG A 59 -5.53 -9.44 -9.22
CA ARG A 59 -4.95 -10.75 -9.62
C ARG A 59 -3.65 -11.24 -8.96
N GLY A 60 -3.00 -10.50 -8.04
CA GLY A 60 -1.56 -10.73 -7.80
C GLY A 60 -1.07 -11.20 -6.43
N THR A 61 -1.84 -11.13 -5.35
CA THR A 61 -1.25 -11.10 -3.99
C THR A 61 -1.76 -12.16 -3.03
N GLU A 62 -2.09 -13.34 -3.53
CA GLU A 62 -2.37 -14.51 -2.67
C GLU A 62 -1.11 -15.00 -1.93
N ARG A 63 0.11 -14.63 -2.36
CA ARG A 63 1.37 -15.12 -1.74
C ARG A 63 1.95 -14.25 -0.62
N THR A 64 1.84 -12.92 -0.66
CA THR A 64 2.54 -12.07 0.33
C THR A 64 1.80 -11.98 1.66
N ALA A 65 0.47 -12.17 1.67
CA ALA A 65 -0.33 -12.18 2.90
C ALA A 65 -0.02 -13.38 3.82
N ARG A 66 0.45 -14.52 3.26
CA ARG A 66 0.80 -15.73 4.03
C ARG A 66 2.07 -15.58 4.88
N ALA A 67 2.96 -14.65 4.55
CA ALA A 67 4.20 -14.40 5.31
C ALA A 67 4.07 -13.28 6.34
N HIS A 68 2.92 -12.60 6.40
CA HIS A 68 2.71 -11.55 7.41
C HIS A 68 2.64 -12.21 8.79
N PRO A 69 3.35 -11.71 9.82
CA PRO A 69 3.38 -12.31 11.16
C PRO A 69 2.00 -12.46 11.82
N ARG A 70 0.97 -11.79 11.28
CA ARG A 70 -0.43 -11.89 11.72
C ARG A 70 -1.21 -13.06 11.10
N ASN A 71 -0.71 -13.67 10.01
CA ASN A 71 -1.34 -14.80 9.31
C ASN A 71 -0.74 -16.16 9.70
N ARG A 72 0.07 -16.18 10.77
CA ARG A 72 0.61 -17.38 11.41
C ARG A 72 -0.16 -17.65 12.72
N ARG A 73 -1.44 -17.96 12.59
CA ARG A 73 -2.25 -18.57 13.66
C ARG A 73 -3.16 -19.62 13.05
#